data_AF-A0A2I0K4F5-F1
#
_entry.id   AF-A0A2I0K4F5-F1
#
_cell.length_a   1.000
_cell.length_b   1.000
_cell.length_c   1.000
_cell.angle_alpha   90.00
_cell.angle_beta   90.00
_cell.angle_gamma   90.00
#
_symmetry.space_group_name_H-M   'P 1'
#
loop_
_entity.id
_entity.type
_entity.pdbx_description
1 polymer ?
#
loop_
_entity_poly.entity_id
_entity_poly.type
_entity_poly.pdbx_seq_one_letter_code
_entity_poly.pdbx_strand_id
1 'polypeptide(L)'
;MDAERQQLRSTCNKLRDDSEEIRRSLQHKELALESLQQSLMEKEQILEDLHGLLRAADEKRQTALAELSAKHQKNIESLEIQLADATSDRSKATAVISSLQALVAEKESKIAEIDAASSGEAARLKAALDTVKGEVSHLKSEHAKEKESWEAMYQALKVKLEIAESNCVHAEVEVAKLKSQLEIEMSSQAQMLNAKDAELAAAKKEIVHLQTEFSSYKSRAHALLQKKEAELAVANNSEQIKALEEALKELEKEASEACLTRDKALQDLQAALSNHDKELAERDAALLNAKQQINSIEMKLDAVINSQQKEKEAWESDMHNLEDTWRIRCNAIKAEIGTASGQDLKKELEELKLRYKRLKAEHDSFRDIADRMIEEKDKEISRLFDDNSNLQRSLELRLPKQDPSISGTSAAEQQILLLARQQAQREEELAQSQRHILALQEEIEELERENRLHAQQEAMLKAELRNMERTQRREGVDMTYLKNVILKLLETGEVEALLPVVAMLLQFSPEELQKCQQAYRAYADVPASLTTDSSASSRSLFSRFSFS
;
A
#
# COMPACT_ATOMS: atom_id res chain seq x y z
N MET A 1 116.41 90.83 -108.12
CA MET A 1 117.05 91.26 -106.85
C MET A 1 116.04 91.92 -105.90
N ASP A 2 115.57 93.15 -106.17
CA ASP A 2 114.74 93.87 -105.17
C ASP A 2 113.30 93.35 -105.04
N ALA A 3 112.65 92.94 -106.14
CA ALA A 3 111.32 92.33 -106.08
C ALA A 3 111.30 91.10 -105.16
N GLU A 4 112.32 90.23 -105.26
CA GLU A 4 112.47 89.04 -104.40
C GLU A 4 112.69 89.42 -102.92
N ARG A 5 113.44 90.50 -102.63
CA ARG A 5 113.61 91.00 -101.27
C ARG A 5 112.31 91.54 -100.67
N GLN A 6 111.50 92.24 -101.46
CA GLN A 6 110.20 92.73 -101.00
C GLN A 6 109.19 91.59 -100.84
N GLN A 7 109.20 90.62 -101.75
CA GLN A 7 108.43 89.38 -101.64
C GLN A 7 108.81 88.60 -100.37
N LEU A 8 110.10 88.35 -100.14
CA LEU A 8 110.62 87.68 -98.93
C LEU A 8 110.21 88.40 -97.64
N ARG A 9 110.24 89.74 -97.61
CA ARG A 9 109.75 90.50 -96.44
C ARG A 9 108.25 90.32 -96.23
N SER A 10 107.46 90.34 -97.30
CA SER A 10 106.01 90.10 -97.20
C SER A 10 105.67 88.68 -96.75
N THR A 11 106.44 87.67 -97.17
CA THR A 11 106.25 86.28 -96.70
C THR A 11 106.74 86.11 -95.27
N CYS A 12 107.84 86.74 -94.85
CA CYS A 12 108.31 86.68 -93.45
C CYS A 12 107.38 87.42 -92.48
N ASN A 13 106.73 88.50 -92.91
CA ASN A 13 105.70 89.15 -92.10
C ASN A 13 104.45 88.27 -92.01
N LYS A 14 103.93 87.76 -93.14
CA LYS A 14 102.81 86.81 -93.11
C LYS A 14 103.08 85.61 -92.20
N LEU A 15 104.22 84.94 -92.37
CA LEU A 15 104.62 83.80 -91.52
C LEU A 15 104.74 84.17 -90.03
N ARG A 16 105.02 85.44 -89.68
CA ARG A 16 104.96 85.92 -88.29
C ARG A 16 103.52 86.12 -87.84
N ASP A 17 102.71 86.81 -88.63
CA ASP A 17 101.31 87.09 -88.33
C ASP A 17 100.53 85.77 -88.19
N ASP A 18 100.73 84.83 -89.10
CA ASP A 18 100.28 83.44 -89.08
C ASP A 18 100.75 82.72 -87.79
N SER A 19 102.05 82.83 -87.44
CA SER A 19 102.60 82.19 -86.23
C SER A 19 102.04 82.78 -84.93
N GLU A 20 101.74 84.08 -84.90
CA GLU A 20 101.12 84.73 -83.76
C GLU A 20 99.62 84.44 -83.69
N GLU A 21 98.92 84.33 -84.82
CA GLU A 21 97.52 83.89 -84.86
C GLU A 21 97.39 82.43 -84.43
N ILE A 22 98.30 81.56 -84.87
CA ILE A 22 98.43 80.18 -84.35
C ILE A 22 98.68 80.20 -82.84
N ARG A 23 99.58 81.06 -82.32
CA ARG A 23 99.82 81.17 -80.87
C ARG A 23 98.60 81.66 -80.11
N ARG A 24 97.88 82.67 -80.61
CA ARG A 24 96.63 83.19 -80.00
C ARG A 24 95.52 82.13 -80.05
N SER A 25 95.41 81.37 -81.15
CA SER A 25 94.47 80.24 -81.28
C SER A 25 94.81 79.10 -80.32
N LEU A 26 96.10 78.79 -80.16
CA LEU A 26 96.59 77.77 -79.23
C LEU A 26 96.30 78.18 -77.78
N GLN A 27 96.65 79.41 -77.38
CA GLN A 27 96.38 79.92 -76.04
C GLN A 27 94.87 80.00 -75.71
N HIS A 28 94.03 80.33 -76.69
CA HIS A 28 92.57 80.27 -76.51
C HIS A 28 92.07 78.82 -76.35
N LYS A 29 92.67 77.85 -77.05
CA LYS A 29 92.38 76.42 -76.87
C LYS A 29 92.89 75.87 -75.54
N GLU A 30 94.02 76.35 -75.05
CA GLU A 30 94.55 76.00 -73.72
C GLU A 30 93.58 76.46 -72.61
N LEU A 31 93.17 77.74 -72.62
CA LEU A 31 92.14 78.26 -71.69
C LEU A 31 90.78 77.53 -71.82
N ALA A 32 90.40 77.14 -73.04
CA ALA A 32 89.20 76.34 -73.26
C ALA A 32 89.35 74.90 -72.70
N LEU A 33 90.53 74.29 -72.81
CA LEU A 33 90.82 72.99 -72.21
C LEU A 33 90.87 73.05 -70.68
N GLU A 34 91.47 74.08 -70.09
CA GLU A 34 91.51 74.30 -68.63
C GLU A 34 90.09 74.43 -68.05
N SER A 35 89.23 75.25 -68.68
CA SER A 35 87.83 75.40 -68.26
C SER A 35 86.98 74.13 -68.50
N LEU A 36 87.27 73.34 -69.54
CA LEU A 36 86.66 72.02 -69.73
C LEU A 36 87.16 71.01 -68.69
N GLN A 37 88.43 71.05 -68.29
CA GLN A 37 88.99 70.21 -67.22
C GLN A 37 88.37 70.57 -65.87
N GLN A 38 88.25 71.85 -65.52
CA GLN A 38 87.56 72.26 -64.30
C GLN A 38 86.09 71.80 -64.32
N SER A 39 85.38 72.01 -65.43
CA SER A 39 83.99 71.54 -65.57
C SER A 39 83.84 70.01 -65.65
N LEU A 40 84.94 69.27 -65.86
CA LEU A 40 84.97 67.81 -65.72
C LEU A 40 85.15 67.42 -64.26
N MET A 41 86.14 67.99 -63.56
CA MET A 41 86.35 67.76 -62.12
C MET A 41 85.12 68.09 -61.28
N GLU A 42 84.42 69.20 -61.59
CA GLU A 42 83.16 69.56 -60.94
C GLU A 42 82.06 68.52 -61.15
N LYS A 43 81.98 67.91 -62.35
CA LYS A 43 81.02 66.83 -62.64
C LYS A 43 81.43 65.51 -61.99
N GLU A 44 82.72 65.22 -61.90
CA GLU A 44 83.24 64.04 -61.21
C GLU A 44 82.94 64.11 -59.70
N GLN A 45 83.14 65.26 -59.06
CA GLN A 45 82.72 65.48 -57.66
C GLN A 45 81.20 65.33 -57.48
N ILE A 46 80.39 65.96 -58.34
CA ILE A 46 78.93 65.83 -58.29
C ILE A 46 78.49 64.37 -58.47
N LEU A 47 79.17 63.61 -59.34
CA LEU A 47 78.92 62.18 -59.50
C LEU A 47 79.31 61.40 -58.24
N GLU A 48 80.45 61.67 -57.61
CA GLU A 48 80.84 60.98 -56.37
C GLU A 48 79.87 61.29 -55.21
N ASP A 49 79.46 62.55 -55.05
CA ASP A 49 78.44 62.98 -54.08
C ASP A 49 77.10 62.26 -54.31
N LEU A 50 76.66 62.16 -55.57
CA LEU A 50 75.43 61.42 -55.96
C LEU A 50 75.55 59.91 -55.69
N HIS A 51 76.70 59.29 -55.94
CA HIS A 51 76.94 57.89 -55.59
C HIS A 51 76.94 57.68 -54.07
N GLY A 52 77.47 58.62 -53.29
CA GLY A 52 77.42 58.62 -51.83
C GLY A 52 75.99 58.71 -51.29
N LEU A 53 75.19 59.64 -51.82
CA LEU A 53 73.77 59.80 -51.48
C LEU A 53 72.95 58.56 -51.87
N LEU A 54 73.20 57.97 -53.05
CA LEU A 54 72.53 56.75 -53.50
C LEU A 54 72.87 55.57 -52.57
N ARG A 55 74.15 55.38 -52.21
CA ARG A 55 74.58 54.32 -51.28
C ARG A 55 73.91 54.48 -49.92
N ALA A 56 73.90 55.69 -49.35
CA ALA A 56 73.24 55.97 -48.08
C ALA A 56 71.71 55.81 -48.13
N ALA A 57 71.08 55.98 -49.29
CA ALA A 57 69.66 55.69 -49.49
C ALA A 57 69.40 54.18 -49.57
N ASP A 58 70.26 53.43 -50.29
CA ASP A 58 70.16 51.96 -50.37
C ASP A 58 70.45 51.26 -49.04
N GLU A 59 71.41 51.76 -48.25
CA GLU A 59 71.66 51.28 -46.88
C GLU A 59 70.43 51.47 -45.98
N LYS A 60 69.82 52.67 -46.00
CA LYS A 60 68.56 52.94 -45.27
C LYS A 60 67.39 52.08 -45.75
N ARG A 61 67.33 51.77 -47.05
CA ARG A 61 66.33 50.86 -47.61
C ARG A 61 66.57 49.42 -47.14
N GLN A 62 67.82 48.98 -47.06
CA GLN A 62 68.19 47.65 -46.58
C GLN A 62 67.90 47.49 -45.07
N THR A 63 68.24 48.47 -44.23
CA THR A 63 67.91 48.41 -42.80
C THR A 63 66.40 48.43 -42.55
N ALA A 64 65.65 49.29 -43.25
CA ALA A 64 64.19 49.31 -43.14
C ALA A 64 63.53 47.99 -43.58
N LEU A 65 64.04 47.34 -44.64
CA LEU A 65 63.59 46.02 -45.07
C LEU A 65 63.95 44.92 -44.05
N ALA A 66 65.14 44.96 -43.45
CA ALA A 66 65.56 44.01 -42.43
C ALA A 66 64.77 44.17 -41.12
N GLU A 67 64.46 45.41 -40.71
CA GLU A 67 63.56 45.67 -39.59
C GLU A 67 62.14 45.16 -39.85
N LEU A 68 61.62 45.37 -41.06
CA LEU A 68 60.26 44.97 -41.44
C LEU A 68 60.15 43.44 -41.55
N SER A 69 61.15 42.76 -42.11
CA SER A 69 61.20 41.29 -42.12
C SER A 69 61.35 40.72 -40.71
N ALA A 70 62.17 41.32 -39.85
CA ALA A 70 62.28 40.90 -38.44
C ALA A 70 60.99 41.12 -37.63
N LYS A 71 60.23 42.20 -37.90
CA LYS A 71 58.90 42.43 -37.33
C LYS A 71 57.89 41.40 -37.85
N HIS A 72 57.89 41.09 -39.14
CA HIS A 72 57.03 40.06 -39.72
C HIS A 72 57.34 38.66 -39.17
N GLN A 73 58.63 38.31 -39.05
CA GLN A 73 59.06 37.02 -38.48
C GLN A 73 58.58 36.84 -37.04
N LYS A 74 58.74 37.85 -36.18
CA LYS A 74 58.22 37.82 -34.80
C LYS A 74 56.69 37.72 -34.73
N ASN A 75 55.98 38.34 -35.67
CA ASN A 75 54.52 38.21 -35.76
C ASN A 75 54.10 36.80 -36.19
N ILE A 76 54.85 36.16 -37.11
CA ILE A 76 54.63 34.76 -37.50
C ILE A 76 54.86 33.84 -36.30
N GLU A 77 56.01 33.94 -35.64
CA GLU A 77 56.35 33.16 -34.43
C GLU A 77 55.28 33.31 -33.33
N SER A 78 54.80 34.53 -33.08
CA SER A 78 53.73 34.78 -32.11
C SER A 78 52.38 34.17 -32.51
N LEU A 79 52.08 34.06 -33.80
CA LEU A 79 50.85 33.44 -34.29
C LEU A 79 50.97 31.90 -34.31
N GLU A 80 52.15 31.37 -34.62
CA GLU A 80 52.44 29.93 -34.54
C GLU A 80 52.32 29.41 -33.10
N ILE A 81 52.82 30.16 -32.11
CA ILE A 81 52.64 29.84 -30.68
C ILE A 81 51.14 29.85 -30.31
N GLN A 82 50.39 30.90 -30.67
CA GLN A 82 48.95 30.97 -30.39
C GLN A 82 48.15 29.83 -31.06
N LEU A 83 48.56 29.40 -32.26
CA LEU A 83 47.97 28.23 -32.94
C LEU A 83 48.35 26.92 -32.25
N ALA A 84 49.57 26.78 -31.72
CA ALA A 84 49.99 25.62 -30.93
C ALA A 84 49.19 25.51 -29.62
N ASP A 85 49.02 26.62 -28.89
CA ASP A 85 48.21 26.66 -27.67
C ASP A 85 46.73 26.37 -27.95
N ALA A 86 46.14 27.02 -28.96
CA ALA A 86 44.74 26.79 -29.34
C ALA A 86 44.47 25.36 -29.84
N THR A 87 45.44 24.72 -30.52
CA THR A 87 45.31 23.31 -30.92
C THR A 87 45.54 22.35 -29.75
N SER A 88 46.43 22.69 -28.81
CA SER A 88 46.60 21.99 -27.53
C SER A 88 45.28 21.99 -26.72
N ASP A 89 44.67 23.16 -26.50
CA ASP A 89 43.41 23.27 -25.76
C ASP A 89 42.23 22.60 -26.48
N ARG A 90 42.15 22.70 -27.81
CA ARG A 90 41.18 21.92 -28.61
C ARG A 90 41.37 20.41 -28.43
N SER A 91 42.60 19.91 -28.31
CA SER A 91 42.86 18.49 -28.05
C SER A 91 42.40 18.06 -26.65
N LYS A 92 42.67 18.89 -25.62
CA LYS A 92 42.20 18.66 -24.24
C LYS A 92 40.67 18.62 -24.17
N ALA A 93 40.01 19.60 -24.80
CA ALA A 93 38.55 19.66 -24.88
C ALA A 93 37.96 18.44 -25.62
N THR A 94 38.60 17.98 -26.70
CA THR A 94 38.18 16.77 -27.42
C THR A 94 38.27 15.52 -26.53
N ALA A 95 39.37 15.37 -25.78
CA ALA A 95 39.54 14.25 -24.85
C ALA A 95 38.50 14.26 -23.71
N VAL A 96 38.18 15.43 -23.16
CA VAL A 96 37.11 15.60 -22.15
C VAL A 96 35.74 15.23 -22.75
N ILE A 97 35.43 15.67 -23.98
CA ILE A 97 34.18 15.31 -24.66
C ILE A 97 34.08 13.79 -24.84
N SER A 98 35.13 13.11 -25.31
CA SER A 98 35.14 11.65 -25.46
C SER A 98 35.00 10.92 -24.12
N SER A 99 35.61 11.43 -23.04
CA SER A 99 35.46 10.87 -21.70
C SER A 99 34.03 11.03 -21.16
N LEU A 100 33.38 12.17 -21.42
CA LEU A 100 31.98 12.40 -21.04
C LEU A 100 31.01 11.54 -21.88
N GLN A 101 31.27 11.38 -23.17
CA GLN A 101 30.49 10.49 -24.05
C GLN A 101 30.54 9.03 -23.59
N ALA A 102 31.72 8.54 -23.19
CA ALA A 102 31.86 7.19 -22.63
C ALA A 102 31.08 7.02 -21.32
N LEU A 103 31.11 8.03 -20.43
CA LEU A 103 30.35 8.02 -19.19
C LEU A 103 28.84 8.10 -19.42
N VAL A 104 28.37 8.87 -20.41
CA VAL A 104 26.95 8.90 -20.79
C VAL A 104 26.49 7.53 -21.26
N ALA A 105 27.23 6.86 -22.16
CA ALA A 105 26.90 5.52 -22.62
C ALA A 105 26.88 4.47 -21.48
N GLU A 106 27.78 4.60 -20.49
CA GLU A 106 27.76 3.75 -19.28
C GLU A 106 26.50 3.97 -18.44
N LYS A 107 26.02 5.22 -18.32
CA LYS A 107 24.78 5.55 -17.61
C LYS A 107 23.54 5.08 -18.38
N GLU A 108 23.52 5.23 -19.70
CA GLU A 108 22.44 4.74 -20.57
C GLU A 108 22.31 3.21 -20.48
N SER A 109 23.42 2.46 -20.48
CA SER A 109 23.41 1.00 -20.25
C SER A 109 22.77 0.65 -18.90
N LYS A 110 23.19 1.34 -17.83
CA LYS A 110 22.68 1.09 -16.47
C LYS A 110 21.21 1.44 -16.30
N ILE A 111 20.71 2.46 -17.01
CA ILE A 111 19.28 2.76 -17.07
C ILE A 111 18.54 1.63 -17.78
N ALA A 112 19.01 1.19 -18.95
CA ALA A 112 18.40 0.07 -19.69
C ALA A 112 18.41 -1.26 -18.91
N GLU A 113 19.45 -1.52 -18.11
CA GLU A 113 19.51 -2.66 -17.19
C GLU A 113 18.46 -2.57 -16.07
N ILE A 114 18.25 -1.39 -15.48
CA ILE A 114 17.24 -1.14 -14.44
C ILE A 114 15.82 -1.21 -15.01
N ASP A 115 15.59 -0.66 -16.21
CA ASP A 115 14.30 -0.72 -16.90
C ASP A 115 13.94 -2.17 -17.27
N ALA A 116 14.92 -2.96 -17.75
CA ALA A 116 14.72 -4.38 -18.02
C ALA A 116 14.44 -5.19 -16.74
N ALA A 117 15.16 -4.91 -15.65
CA ALA A 117 14.97 -5.59 -14.36
C ALA A 117 13.59 -5.29 -13.75
N SER A 118 13.21 -4.01 -13.70
CA SER A 118 11.93 -3.54 -13.13
C SER A 118 10.72 -3.95 -13.97
N SER A 119 10.83 -3.91 -15.30
CA SER A 119 9.81 -4.47 -16.21
C SER A 119 9.65 -5.98 -16.02
N GLY A 120 10.77 -6.71 -15.86
CA GLY A 120 10.76 -8.13 -15.54
C GLY A 120 10.13 -8.46 -14.18
N GLU A 121 10.35 -7.62 -13.16
CA GLU A 121 9.72 -7.77 -11.84
C GLU A 121 8.22 -7.44 -11.87
N ALA A 122 7.82 -6.35 -12.53
CA ALA A 122 6.41 -6.01 -12.75
C ALA A 122 5.65 -7.13 -13.49
N ALA A 123 6.30 -7.80 -14.46
CA ALA A 123 5.73 -8.97 -15.13
C ALA A 123 5.55 -10.16 -14.19
N ARG A 124 6.52 -10.45 -13.30
CA ARG A 124 6.39 -11.52 -12.27
C ARG A 124 5.28 -11.20 -11.27
N LEU A 125 5.24 -9.97 -10.74
CA LEU A 125 4.21 -9.53 -9.79
C LEU A 125 2.81 -9.60 -10.39
N LYS A 126 2.66 -9.21 -11.67
CA LYS A 126 1.40 -9.36 -12.40
C LYS A 126 0.99 -10.82 -12.57
N ALA A 127 1.92 -11.71 -12.95
CA ALA A 127 1.64 -13.14 -13.06
C ALA A 127 1.23 -13.76 -11.72
N ALA A 128 1.89 -13.39 -10.62
CA ALA A 128 1.51 -13.82 -9.27
C ALA A 128 0.10 -13.31 -8.88
N LEU A 129 -0.21 -12.04 -9.18
CA LEU A 129 -1.52 -11.45 -8.92
C LEU A 129 -2.64 -12.15 -9.72
N ASP A 130 -2.42 -12.45 -11.00
CA ASP A 130 -3.40 -13.17 -11.82
C ASP A 130 -3.59 -14.63 -11.36
N THR A 131 -2.54 -15.30 -10.86
CA THR A 131 -2.67 -16.62 -10.18
C THR A 131 -3.51 -16.54 -8.91
N VAL A 132 -3.17 -15.65 -7.96
CA VAL A 132 -3.92 -15.48 -6.70
C VAL A 132 -5.37 -15.09 -6.96
N LYS A 133 -5.63 -14.27 -7.99
CA LYS A 133 -6.98 -13.92 -8.45
C LYS A 133 -7.74 -15.13 -9.00
N GLY A 134 -7.06 -16.05 -9.67
CA GLY A 134 -7.60 -17.35 -10.07
C GLY A 134 -7.97 -18.21 -8.86
N GLU A 135 -7.07 -18.34 -7.89
CA GLU A 135 -7.30 -19.08 -6.63
C GLU A 135 -8.48 -18.52 -5.82
N VAL A 136 -8.54 -17.19 -5.65
CA VAL A 136 -9.68 -16.50 -5.00
C VAL A 136 -10.99 -16.72 -5.75
N SER A 137 -10.95 -16.81 -7.09
CA SER A 137 -12.15 -17.12 -7.89
C SER A 137 -12.58 -18.58 -7.74
N HIS A 138 -11.61 -19.51 -7.66
CA HIS A 138 -11.85 -20.93 -7.40
C HIS A 138 -12.48 -21.14 -6.01
N LEU A 139 -11.86 -20.60 -4.95
CA LEU A 139 -12.35 -20.68 -3.58
C LEU A 139 -13.77 -20.10 -3.42
N LYS A 140 -14.07 -18.98 -4.09
CA LYS A 140 -15.44 -18.43 -4.14
C LYS A 140 -16.44 -19.38 -4.80
N SER A 141 -16.02 -20.14 -5.81
CA SER A 141 -16.89 -21.15 -6.44
C SER A 141 -17.08 -22.39 -5.57
N GLU A 142 -16.07 -22.82 -4.82
CA GLU A 142 -16.19 -23.93 -3.86
C GLU A 142 -17.10 -23.55 -2.70
N HIS A 143 -16.91 -22.39 -2.06
CA HIS A 143 -17.81 -21.93 -1.00
C HIS A 143 -19.26 -21.70 -1.47
N ALA A 144 -19.48 -21.38 -2.75
CA ALA A 144 -20.83 -21.29 -3.32
C ALA A 144 -21.49 -22.67 -3.40
N LYS A 145 -20.79 -23.69 -3.92
CA LYS A 145 -21.26 -25.10 -3.93
C LYS A 145 -21.45 -25.64 -2.52
N GLU A 146 -20.54 -25.32 -1.60
CA GLU A 146 -20.60 -25.74 -0.21
C GLU A 146 -21.87 -25.18 0.44
N LYS A 147 -22.12 -23.87 0.30
CA LYS A 147 -23.36 -23.23 0.75
C LYS A 147 -24.62 -23.84 0.13
N GLU A 148 -24.61 -24.13 -1.16
CA GLU A 148 -25.73 -24.80 -1.85
C GLU A 148 -25.99 -26.20 -1.27
N SER A 149 -24.94 -26.97 -0.98
CA SER A 149 -25.08 -28.30 -0.37
C SER A 149 -25.52 -28.26 1.10
N TRP A 150 -25.07 -27.27 1.88
CA TRP A 150 -25.56 -27.03 3.25
C TRP A 150 -27.04 -26.60 3.25
N GLU A 151 -27.46 -25.73 2.33
CA GLU A 151 -28.87 -25.34 2.16
C GLU A 151 -29.72 -26.56 1.75
N ALA A 152 -29.26 -27.37 0.79
CA ALA A 152 -29.95 -28.59 0.39
C ALA A 152 -30.09 -29.60 1.54
N MET A 153 -29.05 -29.77 2.37
CA MET A 153 -29.11 -30.60 3.57
C MET A 153 -30.07 -30.03 4.63
N TYR A 154 -30.08 -28.71 4.82
CA TYR A 154 -31.00 -28.03 5.74
C TYR A 154 -32.46 -28.23 5.32
N GLN A 155 -32.80 -27.98 4.04
CA GLN A 155 -34.17 -28.19 3.53
C GLN A 155 -34.56 -29.67 3.60
N ALA A 156 -33.66 -30.61 3.28
CA ALA A 156 -33.92 -32.05 3.40
C ALA A 156 -34.13 -32.51 4.85
N LEU A 157 -33.45 -31.90 5.82
CA LEU A 157 -33.65 -32.18 7.25
C LEU A 157 -34.94 -31.54 7.76
N LYS A 158 -35.28 -30.34 7.32
CA LYS A 158 -36.55 -29.66 7.61
C LYS A 158 -37.75 -30.47 7.11
N VAL A 159 -37.74 -30.95 5.87
CA VAL A 159 -38.82 -31.79 5.34
C VAL A 159 -38.95 -33.11 6.12
N LYS A 160 -37.83 -33.71 6.58
CA LYS A 160 -37.88 -34.89 7.46
C LYS A 160 -38.49 -34.58 8.83
N LEU A 161 -38.25 -33.40 9.38
CA LEU A 161 -38.87 -32.94 10.63
C LEU A 161 -40.38 -32.73 10.45
N GLU A 162 -40.81 -32.01 9.42
CA GLU A 162 -42.23 -31.79 9.09
C GLU A 162 -42.99 -33.11 8.90
N ILE A 163 -42.37 -34.10 8.24
CA ILE A 163 -42.93 -35.46 8.11
C ILE A 163 -43.03 -36.15 9.49
N ALA A 164 -41.98 -36.10 10.31
CA ALA A 164 -41.97 -36.73 11.63
C ALA A 164 -43.00 -36.10 12.59
N GLU A 165 -43.15 -34.78 12.56
CA GLU A 165 -44.19 -34.05 13.30
C GLU A 165 -45.60 -34.47 12.84
N SER A 166 -45.83 -34.56 11.53
CA SER A 166 -47.13 -35.03 11.00
C SER A 166 -47.46 -36.48 11.40
N ASN A 167 -46.46 -37.36 11.43
CA ASN A 167 -46.61 -38.75 11.89
C ASN A 167 -46.89 -38.82 13.39
N CYS A 168 -46.28 -37.95 14.20
CA CYS A 168 -46.54 -37.85 15.64
C CYS A 168 -47.99 -37.43 15.89
N VAL A 169 -48.46 -36.35 15.25
CA VAL A 169 -49.85 -35.89 15.34
C VAL A 169 -50.84 -36.96 14.85
N HIS A 170 -50.48 -37.74 13.82
CA HIS A 170 -51.31 -38.87 13.38
C HIS A 170 -51.45 -39.94 14.47
N ALA A 171 -50.33 -40.36 15.07
CA ALA A 171 -50.32 -41.34 16.16
C ALA A 171 -51.08 -40.85 17.40
N GLU A 172 -50.94 -39.57 17.78
CA GLU A 172 -51.72 -38.96 18.87
C GLU A 172 -53.23 -39.02 18.59
N VAL A 173 -53.65 -38.72 17.35
CA VAL A 173 -55.05 -38.82 16.91
C VAL A 173 -55.57 -40.26 16.91
N GLU A 174 -54.74 -41.24 16.55
CA GLU A 174 -55.12 -42.66 16.63
C GLU A 174 -55.23 -43.16 18.08
N VAL A 175 -54.29 -42.80 18.95
CA VAL A 175 -54.36 -43.09 20.40
C VAL A 175 -55.59 -42.43 21.03
N ALA A 176 -55.94 -41.20 20.65
CA ALA A 176 -57.15 -40.53 21.11
C ALA A 176 -58.44 -41.24 20.67
N LYS A 177 -58.51 -41.73 19.43
CA LYS A 177 -59.65 -42.55 18.94
C LYS A 177 -59.77 -43.86 19.73
N LEU A 178 -58.67 -44.61 19.88
CA LEU A 178 -58.65 -45.88 20.60
C LEU A 178 -59.04 -45.70 22.08
N LYS A 179 -58.54 -44.64 22.73
CA LYS A 179 -58.96 -44.28 24.09
C LYS A 179 -60.45 -43.98 24.17
N SER A 180 -60.99 -43.19 23.25
CA SER A 180 -62.43 -42.87 23.21
C SER A 180 -63.30 -44.10 22.99
N GLN A 181 -62.87 -45.02 22.12
CA GLN A 181 -63.56 -46.30 21.90
C GLN A 181 -63.56 -47.17 23.17
N LEU A 182 -62.41 -47.32 23.83
CA LEU A 182 -62.30 -48.04 25.10
C LEU A 182 -63.12 -47.40 26.23
N GLU A 183 -63.23 -46.07 26.27
CA GLU A 183 -64.03 -45.35 27.25
C GLU A 183 -65.54 -45.59 27.04
N ILE A 184 -65.99 -45.66 25.79
CA ILE A 184 -67.36 -46.08 25.43
C ILE A 184 -67.61 -47.55 25.82
N GLU A 185 -66.69 -48.46 25.51
CA GLU A 185 -66.80 -49.89 25.85
C GLU A 185 -66.81 -50.12 27.37
N MET A 186 -65.94 -49.44 28.12
CA MET A 186 -65.96 -49.46 29.59
C MET A 186 -67.29 -48.92 30.14
N SER A 187 -67.87 -47.88 29.53
CA SER A 187 -69.17 -47.35 29.96
C SER A 187 -70.31 -48.34 29.73
N SER A 188 -70.30 -49.10 28.63
CA SER A 188 -71.35 -50.10 28.33
C SER A 188 -71.17 -51.36 29.19
N GLN A 189 -69.94 -51.81 29.44
CA GLN A 189 -69.66 -52.87 30.41
C GLN A 189 -70.11 -52.48 31.83
N ALA A 190 -69.85 -51.24 32.26
CA ALA A 190 -70.33 -50.74 33.55
C ALA A 190 -71.87 -50.70 33.62
N GLN A 191 -72.57 -50.32 32.55
CA GLN A 191 -74.04 -50.38 32.50
C GLN A 191 -74.55 -51.83 32.60
N MET A 192 -73.94 -52.77 31.86
CA MET A 192 -74.29 -54.20 31.92
C MET A 192 -74.03 -54.81 33.30
N LEU A 193 -72.94 -54.44 33.97
CA LEU A 193 -72.61 -54.90 35.32
C LEU A 193 -73.63 -54.36 36.34
N ASN A 194 -73.96 -53.07 36.30
CA ASN A 194 -75.01 -52.49 37.13
C ASN A 194 -76.39 -53.14 36.90
N ALA A 195 -76.72 -53.49 35.65
CA ALA A 195 -77.96 -54.22 35.33
C ALA A 195 -77.94 -55.64 35.95
N LYS A 196 -76.81 -56.35 35.87
CA LYS A 196 -76.65 -57.68 36.48
C LYS A 196 -76.66 -57.64 38.00
N ASP A 197 -76.10 -56.61 38.64
CA ASP A 197 -76.24 -56.40 40.08
C ASP A 197 -77.68 -56.08 40.49
N ALA A 198 -78.44 -55.35 39.66
CA ALA A 198 -79.86 -55.09 39.89
C ALA A 198 -80.72 -56.36 39.76
N GLU A 199 -80.49 -57.18 38.71
CA GLU A 199 -81.09 -58.51 38.56
C GLU A 199 -80.74 -59.42 39.75
N LEU A 200 -79.47 -59.47 40.15
CA LEU A 200 -78.97 -60.29 41.25
C LEU A 200 -79.51 -59.80 42.61
N ALA A 201 -79.73 -58.50 42.79
CA ALA A 201 -80.43 -57.95 43.96
C ALA A 201 -81.93 -58.26 43.95
N ALA A 202 -82.58 -58.32 42.79
CA ALA A 202 -83.96 -58.78 42.67
C ALA A 202 -84.08 -60.28 42.97
N ALA A 203 -83.24 -61.12 42.37
CA ALA A 203 -83.16 -62.55 42.64
C ALA A 203 -82.81 -62.85 44.11
N LYS A 204 -81.94 -62.07 44.76
CA LYS A 204 -81.72 -62.17 46.21
C LYS A 204 -82.95 -61.83 47.05
N LYS A 205 -83.73 -60.81 46.67
CA LYS A 205 -85.01 -60.49 47.34
C LYS A 205 -86.03 -61.61 47.15
N GLU A 206 -86.09 -62.18 45.94
CA GLU A 206 -86.96 -63.32 45.63
C GLU A 206 -86.52 -64.59 46.37
N ILE A 207 -85.22 -64.88 46.47
CA ILE A 207 -84.69 -65.97 47.31
C ILE A 207 -85.03 -65.73 48.79
N VAL A 208 -84.92 -64.51 49.31
CA VAL A 208 -85.33 -64.20 50.70
C VAL A 208 -86.85 -64.35 50.87
N HIS A 209 -87.65 -63.90 49.91
CA HIS A 209 -89.09 -64.09 49.91
C HIS A 209 -89.44 -65.59 49.90
N LEU A 210 -88.91 -66.36 48.95
CA LEU A 210 -89.02 -67.80 48.86
C LEU A 210 -88.44 -68.53 50.08
N GLN A 211 -87.48 -67.97 50.82
CA GLN A 211 -87.03 -68.50 52.11
C GLN A 211 -88.01 -68.20 53.26
N THR A 212 -88.68 -67.04 53.26
CA THR A 212 -89.79 -66.78 54.20
C THR A 212 -91.01 -67.65 53.88
N GLU A 213 -91.34 -67.81 52.60
CA GLU A 213 -92.38 -68.74 52.16
C GLU A 213 -91.97 -70.19 52.47
N PHE A 214 -90.76 -70.62 52.14
CA PHE A 214 -90.29 -71.98 52.40
C PHE A 214 -90.09 -72.27 53.89
N SER A 215 -89.83 -71.28 54.75
CA SER A 215 -89.81 -71.48 56.20
C SER A 215 -91.22 -71.53 56.79
N SER A 216 -92.17 -70.75 56.28
CA SER A 216 -93.61 -70.92 56.61
C SER A 216 -94.18 -72.23 56.04
N TYR A 217 -93.71 -72.65 54.87
CA TYR A 217 -94.01 -73.94 54.27
C TYR A 217 -93.34 -75.03 55.09
N LYS A 218 -92.11 -74.87 55.57
CA LYS A 218 -91.40 -75.86 56.41
C LYS A 218 -91.99 -75.97 57.81
N SER A 219 -92.57 -74.93 58.40
CA SER A 219 -93.32 -75.08 59.65
C SER A 219 -94.66 -75.78 59.41
N ARG A 220 -95.41 -75.38 58.37
CA ARG A 220 -96.62 -76.09 57.90
C ARG A 220 -96.33 -77.53 57.45
N ALA A 221 -95.14 -77.78 56.91
CA ALA A 221 -94.67 -79.06 56.43
C ALA A 221 -93.96 -79.88 57.51
N HIS A 222 -93.51 -79.30 58.62
CA HIS A 222 -93.19 -80.05 59.85
C HIS A 222 -94.48 -80.46 60.56
N ALA A 223 -95.53 -79.64 60.55
CA ALA A 223 -96.85 -80.05 61.01
C ALA A 223 -97.47 -81.14 60.11
N LEU A 224 -97.21 -81.10 58.80
CA LEU A 224 -97.55 -82.20 57.90
C LEU A 224 -96.55 -83.37 57.93
N LEU A 225 -95.28 -83.19 58.29
CA LEU A 225 -94.28 -84.27 58.43
C LEU A 225 -94.47 -85.01 59.76
N GLN A 226 -94.80 -84.37 60.88
CA GLN A 226 -95.33 -85.09 62.04
C GLN A 226 -96.61 -85.91 61.72
N LYS A 227 -97.24 -85.63 60.55
CA LYS A 227 -98.38 -86.34 59.97
C LYS A 227 -98.04 -87.21 58.73
N LYS A 228 -96.79 -87.20 58.24
CA LYS A 228 -96.33 -87.86 56.98
C LYS A 228 -95.00 -88.62 57.14
N GLU A 229 -94.23 -88.40 58.18
CA GLU A 229 -93.22 -89.31 58.75
C GLU A 229 -93.91 -90.61 59.24
N ALA A 230 -95.24 -90.55 59.46
CA ALA A 230 -96.13 -91.70 59.62
C ALA A 230 -96.56 -92.37 58.29
N GLU A 231 -96.24 -91.82 57.11
CA GLU A 231 -96.82 -92.25 55.81
C GLU A 231 -95.82 -92.35 54.63
N LEU A 232 -94.65 -91.71 54.67
CA LEU A 232 -93.70 -91.65 53.54
C LEU A 232 -92.23 -91.90 53.95
N ALA A 233 -91.96 -93.12 54.41
CA ALA A 233 -90.61 -93.69 54.40
C ALA A 233 -90.20 -94.21 52.99
N VAL A 234 -90.60 -93.52 51.90
CA VAL A 234 -90.61 -94.09 50.54
C VAL A 234 -90.14 -93.12 49.45
N ALA A 235 -89.01 -93.47 48.82
CA ALA A 235 -88.52 -93.05 47.50
C ALA A 235 -88.04 -91.59 47.29
N ASN A 236 -87.21 -91.40 46.25
CA ASN A 236 -86.27 -90.29 46.12
C ASN A 236 -85.87 -89.99 44.65
N ASN A 237 -85.43 -88.75 44.39
CA ASN A 237 -84.66 -88.19 43.26
C ASN A 237 -84.53 -88.91 41.90
N SER A 238 -84.73 -88.15 40.81
CA SER A 238 -84.24 -88.50 39.45
C SER A 238 -83.82 -87.29 38.59
N GLU A 239 -84.50 -86.13 38.70
CA GLU A 239 -84.35 -85.03 37.74
C GLU A 239 -83.08 -84.17 37.91
N GLN A 240 -82.55 -84.07 39.14
CA GLN A 240 -81.38 -83.24 39.46
C GLN A 240 -80.09 -83.62 38.70
N ILE A 241 -79.99 -84.85 38.19
CA ILE A 241 -78.80 -85.33 37.48
C ILE A 241 -78.69 -84.69 36.08
N LYS A 242 -79.80 -84.55 35.36
CA LYS A 242 -79.80 -84.06 33.97
C LYS A 242 -79.36 -82.59 33.86
N ALA A 243 -79.81 -81.76 34.79
CA ALA A 243 -79.44 -80.34 34.84
C ALA A 243 -77.92 -80.13 35.04
N LEU A 244 -77.24 -81.07 35.70
CA LEU A 244 -75.79 -81.04 35.87
C LEU A 244 -75.03 -81.50 34.61
N GLU A 245 -75.60 -82.42 33.83
CA GLU A 245 -75.03 -82.89 32.56
C GLU A 245 -75.13 -81.86 31.41
N GLU A 246 -76.13 -80.97 31.46
CA GLU A 246 -76.30 -79.90 30.47
C GLU A 246 -75.36 -78.72 30.77
N ALA A 247 -75.30 -78.26 32.02
CA ALA A 247 -74.35 -77.21 32.44
C ALA A 247 -72.87 -77.60 32.21
N LEU A 248 -72.52 -78.88 32.31
CA LEU A 248 -71.18 -79.38 32.01
C LEU A 248 -70.78 -79.16 30.54
N LYS A 249 -71.71 -79.33 29.60
CA LYS A 249 -71.46 -79.20 28.15
C LYS A 249 -71.30 -77.74 27.72
N GLU A 250 -72.02 -76.82 28.35
CA GLU A 250 -71.85 -75.39 28.07
C GLU A 250 -70.47 -74.89 28.55
N LEU A 251 -70.05 -75.28 29.76
CA LEU A 251 -68.70 -75.00 30.27
C LEU A 251 -67.60 -75.64 29.41
N GLU A 252 -67.79 -76.86 28.91
CA GLU A 252 -66.84 -77.53 28.01
C GLU A 252 -66.71 -76.80 26.66
N LYS A 253 -67.80 -76.25 26.13
CA LYS A 253 -67.81 -75.40 24.93
C LYS A 253 -67.08 -74.07 25.18
N GLU A 254 -67.41 -73.35 26.25
CA GLU A 254 -66.76 -72.08 26.62
C GLU A 254 -65.25 -72.25 26.83
N ALA A 255 -64.83 -73.34 27.48
CA ALA A 255 -63.42 -73.68 27.66
C ALA A 255 -62.69 -73.90 26.31
N SER A 256 -63.37 -74.46 25.30
CA SER A 256 -62.78 -74.64 23.96
C SER A 256 -62.58 -73.31 23.22
N GLU A 257 -63.53 -72.38 23.33
CA GLU A 257 -63.47 -71.04 22.72
C GLU A 257 -62.42 -70.15 23.43
N ALA A 258 -62.28 -70.28 24.75
CA ALA A 258 -61.22 -69.68 25.53
C ALA A 258 -59.81 -70.22 25.16
N CYS A 259 -59.68 -71.51 24.85
CA CYS A 259 -58.41 -72.06 24.35
C CYS A 259 -58.05 -71.49 22.97
N LEU A 260 -59.00 -71.43 22.03
CA LEU A 260 -58.74 -70.92 20.67
C LEU A 260 -58.34 -69.43 20.67
N THR A 261 -58.98 -68.61 21.52
CA THR A 261 -58.65 -67.18 21.66
C THR A 261 -57.27 -66.97 22.31
N ARG A 262 -56.93 -67.74 23.35
CA ARG A 262 -55.58 -67.77 23.92
C ARG A 262 -54.52 -68.15 22.88
N ASP A 263 -54.75 -69.22 22.13
CA ASP A 263 -53.74 -69.75 21.19
C ASP A 263 -53.51 -68.82 20.01
N LYS A 264 -54.54 -68.10 19.57
CA LYS A 264 -54.38 -66.99 18.62
C LYS A 264 -53.56 -65.83 19.21
N ALA A 265 -53.89 -65.38 20.43
CA ALA A 265 -53.13 -64.30 21.08
C ALA A 265 -51.65 -64.64 21.29
N LEU A 266 -51.32 -65.92 21.54
CA LEU A 266 -49.94 -66.41 21.59
C LEU A 266 -49.24 -66.33 20.23
N GLN A 267 -49.92 -66.66 19.12
CA GLN A 267 -49.37 -66.50 17.77
C GLN A 267 -49.13 -65.02 17.41
N ASP A 268 -50.10 -64.15 17.72
CA ASP A 268 -49.99 -62.71 17.46
C ASP A 268 -48.82 -62.08 18.26
N LEU A 269 -48.65 -62.46 19.54
CA LEU A 269 -47.50 -62.07 20.36
C LEU A 269 -46.16 -62.61 19.83
N GLN A 270 -46.12 -63.87 19.37
CA GLN A 270 -44.90 -64.47 18.83
C GLN A 270 -44.49 -63.84 17.49
N ALA A 271 -45.46 -63.42 16.67
CA ALA A 271 -45.21 -62.63 15.46
C ALA A 271 -44.67 -61.22 15.78
N ALA A 272 -45.22 -60.55 16.80
CA ALA A 272 -44.72 -59.25 17.26
C ALA A 272 -43.28 -59.32 17.77
N LEU A 273 -42.96 -60.31 18.61
CA LEU A 273 -41.59 -60.57 19.09
C LEU A 273 -40.62 -60.79 17.91
N SER A 274 -40.99 -61.65 16.96
CA SER A 274 -40.17 -61.90 15.76
C SER A 274 -39.95 -60.65 14.88
N ASN A 275 -40.80 -59.63 14.97
CA ASN A 275 -40.58 -58.37 14.26
C ASN A 275 -39.65 -57.45 15.05
N HIS A 276 -39.82 -57.31 16.37
CA HIS A 276 -38.90 -56.55 17.21
C HIS A 276 -37.47 -57.13 17.20
N ASP A 277 -37.31 -58.45 17.13
CA ASP A 277 -35.99 -59.09 16.97
C ASP A 277 -35.28 -58.66 15.67
N LYS A 278 -36.04 -58.45 14.57
CA LYS A 278 -35.49 -57.94 13.30
C LYS A 278 -35.15 -56.45 13.41
N GLU A 279 -36.05 -55.65 13.97
CA GLU A 279 -35.84 -54.22 14.19
C GLU A 279 -34.58 -53.96 15.06
N LEU A 280 -34.36 -54.78 16.09
CA LEU A 280 -33.15 -54.73 16.91
C LEU A 280 -31.90 -55.11 16.10
N ALA A 281 -31.93 -56.20 15.33
CA ALA A 281 -30.80 -56.60 14.49
C ALA A 281 -30.45 -55.55 13.40
N GLU A 282 -31.44 -54.91 12.80
CA GLU A 282 -31.26 -53.81 11.84
C GLU A 282 -30.66 -52.57 12.52
N ARG A 283 -31.11 -52.23 13.73
CA ARG A 283 -30.54 -51.13 14.52
C ARG A 283 -29.10 -51.40 14.94
N ASP A 284 -28.78 -52.60 15.38
CA ASP A 284 -27.41 -52.99 15.74
C ASP A 284 -26.47 -52.97 14.52
N ALA A 285 -26.94 -53.42 13.35
CA ALA A 285 -26.19 -53.33 12.10
C ALA A 285 -25.95 -51.87 11.66
N ALA A 286 -26.95 -51.00 11.78
CA ALA A 286 -26.81 -49.56 11.51
C ALA A 286 -25.85 -48.88 12.50
N LEU A 287 -25.92 -49.26 13.79
CA LEU A 287 -25.05 -48.74 14.85
C LEU A 287 -23.60 -49.20 14.67
N LEU A 288 -23.37 -50.44 14.22
CA LEU A 288 -22.04 -50.94 13.85
C LEU A 288 -21.44 -50.14 12.68
N ASN A 289 -22.23 -49.86 11.63
CA ASN A 289 -21.81 -49.06 10.49
C ASN A 289 -21.48 -47.61 10.92
N ALA A 290 -22.33 -46.99 11.74
CA ALA A 290 -22.07 -45.66 12.30
C ALA A 290 -20.77 -45.61 13.11
N LYS A 291 -20.49 -46.62 13.94
CA LYS A 291 -19.20 -46.75 14.65
C LYS A 291 -18.02 -46.87 13.67
N GLN A 292 -18.12 -47.68 12.62
CA GLN A 292 -17.05 -47.79 11.62
C GLN A 292 -16.78 -46.46 10.89
N GLN A 293 -17.83 -45.67 10.63
CA GLN A 293 -17.68 -44.33 10.04
C GLN A 293 -17.02 -43.34 11.01
N ILE A 294 -17.42 -43.34 12.29
CA ILE A 294 -16.81 -42.52 13.34
C ILE A 294 -15.32 -42.84 13.47
N ASN A 295 -14.96 -44.11 13.64
CA ASN A 295 -13.55 -44.54 13.71
C ASN A 295 -12.75 -44.14 12.45
N SER A 296 -13.37 -44.15 11.26
CA SER A 296 -12.72 -43.71 10.01
C SER A 296 -12.51 -42.18 9.96
N ILE A 297 -13.37 -41.39 10.62
CA ILE A 297 -13.23 -39.95 10.74
C ILE A 297 -12.18 -39.60 11.81
N GLU A 298 -12.19 -40.30 12.95
CA GLU A 298 -11.16 -40.18 14.01
C GLU A 298 -9.75 -40.44 13.46
N MET A 299 -9.54 -41.55 12.73
CA MET A 299 -8.25 -41.83 12.08
C MET A 299 -7.80 -40.76 11.08
N LYS A 300 -8.74 -40.06 10.41
CA LYS A 300 -8.42 -38.94 9.50
C LYS A 300 -8.08 -37.67 10.28
N LEU A 301 -8.81 -37.40 11.36
CA LEU A 301 -8.55 -36.28 12.25
C LEU A 301 -7.17 -36.41 12.90
N ASP A 302 -6.83 -37.59 13.43
CA ASP A 302 -5.50 -37.90 13.95
C ASP A 302 -4.41 -37.71 12.89
N ALA A 303 -4.65 -38.16 11.65
CA ALA A 303 -3.69 -37.97 10.56
C ALA A 303 -3.45 -36.49 10.23
N VAL A 304 -4.51 -35.66 10.25
CA VAL A 304 -4.42 -34.20 10.04
C VAL A 304 -3.69 -33.53 11.21
N ILE A 305 -4.03 -33.85 12.47
CA ILE A 305 -3.35 -33.32 13.66
C ILE A 305 -1.86 -33.66 13.63
N ASN A 306 -1.50 -34.91 13.31
CA ASN A 306 -0.11 -35.33 13.16
C ASN A 306 0.61 -34.66 11.97
N SER A 307 -0.11 -34.21 10.94
CA SER A 307 0.47 -33.43 9.83
C SER A 307 0.72 -31.97 10.25
N GLN A 308 -0.26 -31.34 10.90
CA GLN A 308 -0.16 -29.96 11.40
C GLN A 308 0.94 -29.82 12.45
N GLN A 309 1.10 -30.81 13.35
CA GLN A 309 2.16 -30.80 14.34
C GLN A 309 3.56 -30.89 13.69
N LYS A 310 3.75 -31.72 12.66
CA LYS A 310 5.01 -31.80 11.91
C LYS A 310 5.30 -30.54 11.11
N GLU A 311 4.27 -29.92 10.52
CA GLU A 311 4.43 -28.65 9.81
C GLU A 311 4.84 -27.55 10.78
N LYS A 312 4.20 -27.47 11.95
CA LYS A 312 4.58 -26.57 13.04
C LYS A 312 6.04 -26.80 13.49
N GLU A 313 6.45 -28.04 13.72
CA GLU A 313 7.83 -28.39 14.09
C GLU A 313 8.85 -27.95 13.02
N ALA A 314 8.49 -28.03 11.73
CA ALA A 314 9.31 -27.51 10.64
C ALA A 314 9.39 -25.97 10.65
N TRP A 315 8.26 -25.27 10.81
CA TRP A 315 8.23 -23.81 10.94
C TRP A 315 9.02 -23.30 12.16
N GLU A 316 8.93 -23.98 13.31
CA GLU A 316 9.70 -23.65 14.51
C GLU A 316 11.22 -23.87 14.29
N SER A 317 11.61 -24.95 13.60
CA SER A 317 12.99 -25.22 13.18
C SER A 317 13.53 -24.14 12.23
N ASP A 318 12.77 -23.78 11.18
CA ASP A 318 13.20 -22.80 10.19
C ASP A 318 13.27 -21.38 10.76
N MET A 319 12.37 -21.01 11.67
CA MET A 319 12.48 -19.75 12.42
C MET A 319 13.72 -19.74 13.32
N HIS A 320 14.03 -20.84 14.00
CA HIS A 320 15.25 -20.93 14.82
C HIS A 320 16.53 -20.84 13.96
N ASN A 321 16.56 -21.52 12.80
CA ASN A 321 17.66 -21.43 11.83
C ASN A 321 17.84 -19.99 11.31
N LEU A 322 16.74 -19.27 11.06
CA LEU A 322 16.75 -17.87 10.63
C LEU A 322 17.28 -16.95 11.75
N GLU A 323 16.79 -17.11 12.98
CA GLU A 323 17.27 -16.37 14.15
C GLU A 323 18.77 -16.58 14.39
N ASP A 324 19.25 -17.82 14.36
CA ASP A 324 20.67 -18.13 14.56
C ASP A 324 21.53 -17.54 13.43
N THR A 325 21.05 -17.59 12.18
CA THR A 325 21.71 -16.94 11.03
C THR A 325 21.82 -15.42 11.23
N TRP A 326 20.74 -14.75 11.65
CA TRP A 326 20.77 -13.32 11.98
C TRP A 326 21.64 -13.01 13.20
N ARG A 327 21.65 -13.87 14.23
CA ARG A 327 22.49 -13.74 15.43
C ARG A 327 23.97 -13.82 15.07
N ILE A 328 24.36 -14.78 14.21
CA ILE A 328 25.70 -14.91 13.65
C ILE A 328 26.07 -13.66 12.84
N ARG A 329 25.20 -13.21 11.93
CA ARG A 329 25.46 -12.01 11.10
C ARG A 329 25.62 -10.74 11.95
N CYS A 330 24.77 -10.55 12.95
CA CYS A 330 24.87 -9.43 13.90
C CYS A 330 26.15 -9.50 14.74
N ASN A 331 26.61 -10.70 15.11
CA ASN A 331 27.86 -10.88 15.84
C ASN A 331 29.10 -10.66 14.95
N ALA A 332 29.05 -11.04 13.66
CA ALA A 332 30.08 -10.73 12.68
C ALA A 332 30.20 -9.20 12.49
N ILE A 333 29.09 -8.50 12.26
CA ILE A 333 29.08 -7.03 12.12
C ILE A 333 29.59 -6.34 13.40
N LYS A 334 29.24 -6.85 14.59
CA LYS A 334 29.80 -6.35 15.87
C LYS A 334 31.32 -6.58 15.96
N ALA A 335 31.82 -7.71 15.48
CA ALA A 335 33.25 -7.99 15.45
C ALA A 335 33.98 -7.07 14.46
N GLU A 336 33.44 -6.86 13.26
CA GLU A 336 33.95 -5.92 12.24
C GLU A 336 33.99 -4.47 12.76
N ILE A 337 32.92 -3.99 13.41
CA ILE A 337 32.91 -2.66 14.04
C ILE A 337 33.95 -2.59 15.18
N GLY A 338 34.07 -3.66 15.97
CA GLY A 338 35.01 -3.77 17.07
C GLY A 338 36.49 -3.76 16.64
N THR A 339 36.82 -4.37 15.50
CA THR A 339 38.18 -4.36 14.93
C THR A 339 38.47 -3.08 14.15
N ALA A 340 37.52 -2.57 13.37
CA ALA A 340 37.76 -1.47 12.43
C ALA A 340 37.71 -0.06 13.03
N SER A 341 37.02 0.16 14.17
CA SER A 341 36.77 1.53 14.67
C SER A 341 37.25 1.82 16.10
N GLY A 342 37.13 0.86 17.03
CA GLY A 342 37.22 1.17 18.47
C GLY A 342 38.62 1.50 19.02
N GLN A 343 39.67 0.88 18.46
CA GLN A 343 41.02 1.01 19.01
C GLN A 343 41.93 1.93 18.20
N ASP A 344 41.92 1.85 16.86
CA ASP A 344 42.90 2.56 16.04
C ASP A 344 42.58 4.06 15.92
N LEU A 345 41.32 4.44 15.68
CA LEU A 345 40.88 5.85 15.78
C LEU A 345 41.21 6.46 17.16
N LYS A 346 41.21 5.65 18.22
CA LYS A 346 41.57 6.10 19.58
C LYS A 346 43.08 6.26 19.77
N LYS A 347 43.91 5.42 19.15
CA LYS A 347 45.37 5.60 19.10
C LYS A 347 45.73 6.84 18.29
N GLU A 348 45.17 6.99 17.09
CA GLU A 348 45.36 8.15 16.21
C GLU A 348 44.96 9.46 16.89
N LEU A 349 43.84 9.46 17.62
CA LEU A 349 43.39 10.63 18.39
C LEU A 349 44.37 11.02 19.51
N GLU A 350 44.92 10.06 20.26
CA GLU A 350 45.93 10.35 21.30
C GLU A 350 47.30 10.73 20.71
N GLU A 351 47.70 10.13 19.59
CA GLU A 351 48.87 10.59 18.82
C GLU A 351 48.69 12.02 18.31
N LEU A 352 47.53 12.36 17.75
CA LEU A 352 47.24 13.71 17.25
C LEU A 352 47.22 14.73 18.40
N LYS A 353 46.64 14.37 19.56
CA LYS A 353 46.74 15.18 20.79
C LYS A 353 48.18 15.37 21.24
N LEU A 354 49.03 14.34 21.15
CA LEU A 354 50.44 14.43 21.53
C LEU A 354 51.24 15.32 20.56
N ARG A 355 50.99 15.20 19.24
CA ARG A 355 51.55 16.07 18.19
C ARG A 355 51.11 17.53 18.40
N TYR A 356 49.83 17.77 18.68
CA TYR A 356 49.31 19.11 19.00
C TYR A 356 49.94 19.70 20.26
N LYS A 357 50.08 18.92 21.35
CA LYS A 357 50.76 19.36 22.57
C LYS A 357 52.22 19.76 22.31
N ARG A 358 52.94 19.00 21.47
CA ARG A 358 54.32 19.32 21.08
C ARG A 358 54.39 20.60 20.25
N LEU A 359 53.59 20.71 19.19
CA LEU A 359 53.54 21.89 18.33
C LEU A 359 53.12 23.16 19.10
N LYS A 360 52.24 23.01 20.10
CA LYS A 360 51.90 24.10 21.02
C LYS A 360 53.12 24.50 21.87
N ALA A 361 53.84 23.56 22.46
CA ALA A 361 55.05 23.87 23.24
C ALA A 361 56.17 24.49 22.37
N GLU A 362 56.28 24.08 21.11
CA GLU A 362 57.17 24.71 20.11
C GLU A 362 56.74 26.15 19.81
N HIS A 363 55.45 26.40 19.53
CA HIS A 363 54.90 27.75 19.36
C HIS A 363 55.08 28.62 20.62
N ASP A 364 54.85 28.06 21.80
CA ASP A 364 55.02 28.76 23.07
C ASP A 364 56.50 29.15 23.25
N SER A 365 57.45 28.25 22.97
CA SER A 365 58.89 28.55 22.95
C SER A 365 59.28 29.61 21.92
N PHE A 366 58.72 29.57 20.70
CA PHE A 366 58.98 30.58 19.67
C PHE A 366 58.46 31.96 20.09
N ARG A 367 57.28 32.03 20.73
CA ARG A 367 56.77 33.28 21.30
C ARG A 367 57.66 33.77 22.44
N ASP A 368 58.05 32.89 23.37
CA ASP A 368 58.95 33.27 24.48
C ASP A 368 60.34 33.73 23.97
N ILE A 369 60.79 33.31 22.77
CA ILE A 369 61.98 33.84 22.08
C ILE A 369 61.67 35.21 21.44
N ALA A 370 60.53 35.36 20.77
CA ALA A 370 60.11 36.63 20.17
C ALA A 370 59.90 37.72 21.21
N ASP A 371 59.24 37.42 22.32
CA ASP A 371 58.97 38.35 23.44
C ASP A 371 60.29 38.79 24.10
N ARG A 372 61.26 37.87 24.30
CA ARG A 372 62.61 38.25 24.75
C ARG A 372 63.36 39.11 23.73
N MET A 373 63.22 38.82 22.44
CA MET A 373 63.83 39.65 21.39
C MET A 373 63.19 41.04 21.34
N ILE A 374 61.88 41.14 21.53
CA ILE A 374 61.14 42.41 21.67
C ILE A 374 61.64 43.15 22.91
N GLU A 375 61.70 42.51 24.08
CA GLU A 375 62.28 43.10 25.29
C GLU A 375 63.72 43.59 25.11
N GLU A 376 64.58 42.83 24.42
CA GLU A 376 65.95 43.24 24.11
C GLU A 376 65.98 44.43 23.15
N LYS A 377 65.09 44.45 22.15
CA LYS A 377 64.93 45.58 21.24
C LYS A 377 64.32 46.80 21.92
N ASP A 378 63.40 46.64 22.88
CA ASP A 378 62.81 47.74 23.64
C ASP A 378 63.81 48.30 24.66
N LYS A 379 64.67 47.47 25.25
CA LYS A 379 65.80 47.93 26.09
C LYS A 379 66.84 48.67 25.25
N GLU A 380 67.13 48.19 24.04
CA GLU A 380 68.04 48.87 23.11
C GLU A 380 67.42 50.14 22.51
N ILE A 381 66.12 50.14 22.20
CA ILE A 381 65.37 51.33 21.80
C ILE A 381 65.31 52.32 22.95
N SER A 382 65.19 51.88 24.20
CA SER A 382 65.24 52.76 25.38
C SER A 382 66.62 53.41 25.52
N ARG A 383 67.72 52.64 25.42
CA ARG A 383 69.08 53.21 25.37
C ARG A 383 69.26 54.16 24.20
N LEU A 384 68.85 53.76 23.00
CA LEU A 384 68.91 54.58 21.80
C LEU A 384 67.96 55.78 21.89
N PHE A 385 66.92 55.77 22.73
CA PHE A 385 66.04 56.91 22.98
C PHE A 385 66.59 57.83 24.06
N ASP A 386 67.29 57.31 25.07
CA ASP A 386 68.08 58.10 26.00
C ASP A 386 69.26 58.78 25.28
N ASP A 387 70.00 58.03 24.46
CA ASP A 387 71.08 58.55 23.61
C ASP A 387 70.54 59.45 22.50
N ASN A 388 69.38 59.17 21.90
CA ASN A 388 68.72 60.09 20.97
C ASN A 388 68.07 61.27 21.72
N SER A 389 67.81 61.21 23.03
CA SER A 389 67.45 62.37 23.85
C SER A 389 68.67 63.21 24.20
N ASN A 390 69.83 62.57 24.42
CA ASN A 390 71.12 63.25 24.58
C ASN A 390 71.57 63.90 23.26
N LEU A 391 71.37 63.21 22.14
CA LEU A 391 71.61 63.72 20.79
C LEU A 391 70.52 64.72 20.35
N GLN A 392 69.27 64.63 20.82
CA GLN A 392 68.25 65.66 20.57
C GLN A 392 68.53 66.91 21.38
N ARG A 393 68.99 66.84 22.64
CA ARG A 393 69.60 68.02 23.30
C ARG A 393 70.83 68.57 22.54
N SER A 394 71.43 67.77 21.64
CA SER A 394 72.50 68.17 20.72
C SER A 394 72.02 68.49 19.28
N LEU A 395 70.74 68.28 18.94
CA LEU A 395 70.11 68.42 17.61
C LEU A 395 68.82 69.26 17.62
N GLU A 396 68.40 69.76 18.77
CA GLU A 396 67.69 71.04 18.91
C GLU A 396 68.60 72.21 18.47
N LEU A 397 69.91 71.94 18.30
CA LEU A 397 70.86 72.75 17.52
C LEU A 397 70.85 72.46 16.00
N ARG A 398 70.11 71.45 15.49
CA ARG A 398 70.01 71.11 14.05
C ARG A 398 68.84 70.16 13.63
N LEU A 399 67.79 70.77 13.08
CA LEU A 399 66.61 70.17 12.38
C LEU A 399 66.95 69.60 10.97
N PRO A 400 66.01 68.98 10.17
CA PRO A 400 65.03 67.90 10.46
C PRO A 400 64.70 66.92 9.26
N LYS A 401 63.81 65.91 9.47
CA LYS A 401 62.86 65.28 8.45
C LYS A 401 63.48 64.46 7.27
N GLN A 402 62.79 63.68 6.38
CA GLN A 402 61.45 63.05 6.09
C GLN A 402 61.72 61.91 5.03
N ASP A 403 60.90 60.95 4.54
CA ASP A 403 59.49 60.46 4.69
C ASP A 403 59.33 59.02 4.07
N PRO A 404 58.21 58.27 4.29
CA PRO A 404 57.96 56.92 3.71
C PRO A 404 56.90 56.87 2.56
N SER A 405 56.88 55.81 1.72
CA SER A 405 55.77 55.58 0.75
C SER A 405 55.69 54.15 0.12
N ILE A 406 54.56 53.91 -0.59
CA ILE A 406 54.23 52.80 -1.54
C ILE A 406 53.76 51.45 -0.94
N SER A 407 52.44 51.22 -1.00
CA SER A 407 51.77 49.91 -1.15
C SER A 407 50.28 50.13 -1.48
N GLY A 408 49.79 49.70 -2.64
CA GLY A 408 48.40 50.00 -3.06
C GLY A 408 47.72 49.03 -4.03
N THR A 409 48.45 48.26 -4.83
CA THR A 409 47.86 47.36 -5.84
C THR A 409 47.32 46.04 -5.27
N SER A 410 48.06 45.41 -4.35
CA SER A 410 47.71 44.09 -3.79
C SER A 410 46.36 44.05 -3.04
N ALA A 411 45.89 45.19 -2.53
CA ALA A 411 44.62 45.27 -1.78
C ALA A 411 43.38 45.02 -2.66
N ALA A 412 43.41 45.41 -3.93
CA ALA A 412 42.25 45.34 -4.82
C ALA A 412 41.89 43.90 -5.21
N GLU A 413 42.89 43.06 -5.53
CA GLU A 413 42.70 41.67 -5.93
C GLU A 413 42.12 40.82 -4.78
N GLN A 414 42.60 41.05 -3.57
CA GLN A 414 42.10 40.39 -2.35
C GLN A 414 40.62 40.73 -2.09
N GLN A 415 40.20 41.97 -2.37
CA GLN A 415 38.82 42.40 -2.22
C GLN A 415 37.87 41.71 -3.21
N ILE A 416 38.30 41.49 -4.46
CA ILE A 416 37.51 40.79 -5.49
C ILE A 416 37.29 39.32 -5.09
N LEU A 417 38.35 38.62 -4.66
CA LEU A 417 38.26 37.23 -4.22
C LEU A 417 37.33 37.04 -3.01
N LEU A 418 37.34 38.00 -2.07
CA LEU A 418 36.44 37.97 -0.91
C LEU A 418 34.96 38.12 -1.31
N LEU A 419 34.66 39.02 -2.26
CA LEU A 419 33.29 39.23 -2.76
C LEU A 419 32.78 38.00 -3.52
N ALA A 420 33.60 37.41 -4.40
CA ALA A 420 33.25 36.18 -5.11
C ALA A 420 32.93 35.02 -4.16
N ARG A 421 33.73 34.84 -3.09
CA ARG A 421 33.48 33.83 -2.05
C ARG A 421 32.15 34.09 -1.32
N GLN A 422 31.87 35.33 -0.93
CA GLN A 422 30.59 35.66 -0.28
C GLN A 422 29.38 35.47 -1.20
N GLN A 423 29.53 35.66 -2.52
CA GLN A 423 28.45 35.41 -3.46
C GLN A 423 28.16 33.91 -3.59
N ALA A 424 29.19 33.08 -3.77
CA ALA A 424 29.05 31.63 -3.82
C ALA A 424 28.38 31.05 -2.55
N GLN A 425 28.72 31.58 -1.36
CA GLN A 425 28.07 31.16 -0.11
C GLN A 425 26.57 31.51 -0.07
N ARG A 426 26.16 32.71 -0.51
CA ARG A 426 24.74 33.08 -0.59
C ARG A 426 23.98 32.25 -1.62
N GLU A 427 24.60 31.94 -2.75
CA GLU A 427 24.01 31.09 -3.80
C GLU A 427 23.85 29.64 -3.31
N GLU A 428 24.79 29.12 -2.51
CA GLU A 428 24.66 27.81 -1.87
C GLU A 428 23.56 27.80 -0.78
N GLU A 429 23.49 28.81 0.10
CA GLU A 429 22.42 28.96 1.10
C GLU A 429 21.02 29.07 0.44
N LEU A 430 20.92 29.79 -0.67
CA LEU A 430 19.70 29.87 -1.49
C LEU A 430 19.35 28.50 -2.09
N ALA A 431 20.32 27.77 -2.66
CA ALA A 431 20.08 26.44 -3.21
C ALA A 431 19.68 25.41 -2.13
N GLN A 432 20.25 25.50 -0.93
CA GLN A 432 19.87 24.66 0.21
C GLN A 432 18.44 24.97 0.68
N SER A 433 18.07 26.25 0.84
CA SER A 433 16.71 26.64 1.24
C SER A 433 15.66 26.26 0.19
N GLN A 434 15.96 26.38 -1.11
CA GLN A 434 15.08 25.94 -2.20
C GLN A 434 14.82 24.43 -2.16
N ARG A 435 15.85 23.61 -1.94
CA ARG A 435 15.68 22.15 -1.76
C ARG A 435 14.81 21.81 -0.55
N HIS A 436 15.00 22.52 0.56
CA HIS A 436 14.19 22.30 1.76
C HIS A 436 12.72 22.71 1.56
N ILE A 437 12.46 23.81 0.85
CA ILE A 437 11.10 24.23 0.47
C ILE A 437 10.41 23.18 -0.40
N LEU A 438 11.11 22.61 -1.39
CA LEU A 438 10.56 21.55 -2.25
C LEU A 438 10.23 20.28 -1.44
N ALA A 439 11.14 19.82 -0.58
CA ALA A 439 10.90 18.65 0.27
C ALA A 439 9.70 18.85 1.22
N LEU A 440 9.55 20.05 1.81
CA LEU A 440 8.39 20.40 2.63
C LEU A 440 7.09 20.51 1.81
N GLN A 441 7.15 20.89 0.54
CA GLN A 441 5.98 20.88 -0.35
C GLN A 441 5.55 19.46 -0.70
N GLU A 442 6.50 18.56 -0.98
CA GLU A 442 6.24 17.14 -1.21
C GLU A 442 5.61 16.49 0.04
N GLU A 443 6.17 16.73 1.24
CA GLU A 443 5.63 16.27 2.53
C GLU A 443 4.20 16.80 2.79
N ILE A 444 3.93 18.09 2.53
CA ILE A 444 2.59 18.68 2.67
C ILE A 444 1.60 18.03 1.69
N GLU A 445 2.00 17.77 0.43
CA GLU A 445 1.12 17.09 -0.52
C GLU A 445 0.83 15.64 -0.12
N GLU A 446 1.79 14.92 0.47
CA GLU A 446 1.58 13.57 1.01
C GLU A 446 0.61 13.58 2.20
N LEU A 447 0.84 14.46 3.19
CA LEU A 447 -0.07 14.65 4.32
C LEU A 447 -1.48 15.08 3.87
N GLU A 448 -1.62 15.88 2.81
CA GLU A 448 -2.92 16.19 2.22
C GLU A 448 -3.59 14.96 1.57
N ARG A 449 -2.84 14.08 0.89
CA ARG A 449 -3.38 12.82 0.33
C ARG A 449 -3.86 11.90 1.45
N GLU A 450 -3.08 11.73 2.51
CA GLU A 450 -3.44 10.91 3.68
C GLU A 450 -4.66 11.48 4.41
N ASN A 451 -4.70 12.79 4.66
CA ASN A 451 -5.84 13.43 5.34
C ASN A 451 -7.14 13.32 4.51
N ARG A 452 -7.05 13.45 3.18
CA ARG A 452 -8.20 13.20 2.26
C ARG A 452 -8.66 11.73 2.32
N LEU A 453 -7.74 10.77 2.44
CA LEU A 453 -8.08 9.34 2.59
C LEU A 453 -8.71 9.05 3.96
N HIS A 454 -8.16 9.60 5.05
CA HIS A 454 -8.73 9.46 6.38
C HIS A 454 -10.11 10.11 6.49
N ALA A 455 -10.35 11.27 5.86
CA ALA A 455 -11.68 11.87 5.80
C ALA A 455 -12.70 10.98 5.05
N GLN A 456 -12.29 10.25 4.01
CA GLN A 456 -13.13 9.27 3.31
C GLN A 456 -13.42 8.04 4.18
N GLN A 457 -12.40 7.50 4.86
CA GLN A 457 -12.55 6.39 5.80
C GLN A 457 -13.47 6.77 6.97
N GLU A 458 -13.28 7.95 7.56
CA GLU A 458 -14.11 8.46 8.65
C GLU A 458 -15.56 8.68 8.19
N ALA A 459 -15.78 9.19 6.98
CA ALA A 459 -17.11 9.32 6.40
C ALA A 459 -17.80 7.96 6.17
N MET A 460 -17.05 6.95 5.68
CA MET A 460 -17.54 5.58 5.51
C MET A 460 -17.93 4.95 6.86
N LEU A 461 -17.02 4.99 7.85
CA LEU A 461 -17.26 4.45 9.19
C LEU A 461 -18.41 5.18 9.90
N LYS A 462 -18.54 6.51 9.75
CA LYS A 462 -19.70 7.26 10.24
C LYS A 462 -21.01 6.88 9.55
N ALA A 463 -20.99 6.51 8.27
CA ALA A 463 -22.17 6.03 7.55
C ALA A 463 -22.57 4.60 7.98
N GLU A 464 -21.58 3.72 8.17
CA GLU A 464 -21.77 2.35 8.63
C GLU A 464 -22.25 2.28 10.09
N LEU A 465 -21.65 3.05 10.99
CA LEU A 465 -22.10 3.20 12.38
C LEU A 465 -23.55 3.70 12.44
N ARG A 466 -23.90 4.71 11.64
CA ARG A 466 -25.30 5.18 11.50
C ARG A 466 -26.23 4.12 10.93
N ASN A 467 -25.75 3.21 10.09
CA ASN A 467 -26.55 2.08 9.61
C ASN A 467 -26.77 1.03 10.71
N MET A 468 -25.75 0.70 11.49
CA MET A 468 -25.88 -0.19 12.65
C MET A 468 -26.81 0.39 13.72
N GLU A 469 -26.74 1.69 14.01
CA GLU A 469 -27.70 2.37 14.89
C GLU A 469 -29.15 2.24 14.36
N ARG A 470 -29.36 2.35 13.04
CA ARG A 470 -30.68 2.18 12.43
C ARG A 470 -31.18 0.74 12.54
N THR A 471 -30.33 -0.26 12.27
CA THR A 471 -30.75 -1.68 12.36
C THR A 471 -31.04 -2.09 13.80
N GLN A 472 -30.15 -1.79 14.73
CA GLN A 472 -30.34 -2.08 16.15
C GLN A 472 -31.60 -1.40 16.72
N ARG A 473 -31.91 -0.18 16.28
CA ARG A 473 -33.16 0.51 16.67
C ARG A 473 -34.40 -0.11 16.02
N ARG A 474 -34.32 -0.62 14.78
CA ARG A 474 -35.43 -1.33 14.10
C ARG A 474 -35.79 -2.64 14.81
N GLU A 475 -34.79 -3.36 15.32
CA GLU A 475 -34.97 -4.61 16.10
C GLU A 475 -35.76 -4.38 17.40
N GLY A 476 -35.66 -3.18 18.00
CA GLY A 476 -36.39 -2.80 19.22
C GLY A 476 -37.82 -2.26 19.01
N VAL A 477 -38.37 -2.28 17.78
CA VAL A 477 -39.70 -1.72 17.48
C VAL A 477 -40.80 -2.75 17.67
N ASP A 478 -41.85 -2.40 18.41
CA ASP A 478 -43.09 -3.18 18.41
C ASP A 478 -43.76 -3.15 17.03
N MET A 479 -43.72 -4.30 16.34
CA MET A 479 -44.39 -4.50 15.06
C MET A 479 -45.91 -4.38 15.16
N THR A 480 -46.51 -4.56 16.35
CA THR A 480 -47.95 -4.37 16.58
C THR A 480 -48.33 -2.89 16.48
N TYR A 481 -47.58 -2.02 17.16
CA TYR A 481 -47.72 -0.57 17.04
C TYR A 481 -47.44 -0.08 15.60
N LEU A 482 -46.34 -0.52 14.98
CA LEU A 482 -46.03 -0.15 13.60
C LEU A 482 -47.14 -0.59 12.62
N LYS A 483 -47.65 -1.82 12.74
CA LYS A 483 -48.81 -2.31 11.97
C LYS A 483 -50.00 -1.38 12.14
N ASN A 484 -50.34 -1.00 13.36
CA ASN A 484 -51.49 -0.12 13.64
C ASN A 484 -51.30 1.30 13.07
N VAL A 485 -50.07 1.84 13.08
CA VAL A 485 -49.75 3.14 12.44
C VAL A 485 -49.86 3.07 10.92
N ILE A 486 -49.35 2.00 10.29
CA ILE A 486 -49.47 1.79 8.84
C ILE A 486 -50.94 1.58 8.45
N LEU A 487 -51.69 0.80 9.22
CA LEU A 487 -53.11 0.53 8.96
C LEU A 487 -53.93 1.83 9.03
N LYS A 488 -53.70 2.69 10.03
CA LYS A 488 -54.28 4.05 10.07
C LYS A 488 -53.87 4.93 8.88
N LEU A 489 -52.59 4.89 8.47
CA LEU A 489 -52.12 5.66 7.29
C LEU A 489 -52.81 5.20 6.00
N LEU A 490 -53.20 3.92 5.89
CA LEU A 490 -53.99 3.38 4.79
C LEU A 490 -55.50 3.71 4.90
N GLU A 491 -56.05 3.81 6.12
CA GLU A 491 -57.45 4.15 6.38
C GLU A 491 -57.76 5.66 6.23
N THR A 492 -56.94 6.54 6.81
CA THR A 492 -57.19 7.99 6.84
C THR A 492 -56.49 8.75 5.72
N GLY A 493 -55.40 8.21 5.17
CA GLY A 493 -54.58 8.89 4.16
C GLY A 493 -53.77 10.08 4.70
N GLU A 494 -53.67 10.26 6.03
CA GLU A 494 -52.97 11.36 6.70
C GLU A 494 -51.43 11.21 6.67
N VAL A 495 -50.88 11.11 5.46
CA VAL A 495 -49.45 10.87 5.23
C VAL A 495 -48.58 11.95 5.89
N GLU A 496 -48.98 13.22 5.88
CA GLU A 496 -48.17 14.29 6.50
C GLU A 496 -48.03 14.14 8.03
N ALA A 497 -49.04 13.58 8.72
CA ALA A 497 -49.01 13.37 10.17
C ALA A 497 -48.39 12.02 10.56
N LEU A 498 -48.62 10.96 9.77
CA LEU A 498 -48.22 9.59 10.11
C LEU A 498 -46.89 9.16 9.48
N LEU A 499 -46.46 9.73 8.34
CA LEU A 499 -45.14 9.46 7.75
C LEU A 499 -43.97 9.81 8.69
N PRO A 500 -43.97 10.92 9.45
CA PRO A 500 -42.94 11.19 10.45
C PRO A 500 -42.85 10.09 11.53
N VAL A 501 -44.00 9.54 11.94
CA VAL A 501 -44.05 8.44 12.92
C VAL A 501 -43.48 7.15 12.32
N VAL A 502 -43.90 6.78 11.10
CA VAL A 502 -43.34 5.62 10.38
C VAL A 502 -41.83 5.77 10.15
N ALA A 503 -41.37 6.95 9.74
CA ALA A 503 -39.96 7.25 9.51
C ALA A 503 -39.13 7.22 10.81
N MET A 504 -39.71 7.61 11.95
CA MET A 504 -39.09 7.48 13.27
C MET A 504 -38.99 6.02 13.70
N LEU A 505 -40.07 5.24 13.57
CA LEU A 505 -40.08 3.82 13.93
C LEU A 505 -39.10 3.02 13.06
N LEU A 506 -39.18 3.16 11.74
CA LEU A 506 -38.30 2.47 10.79
C LEU A 506 -36.94 3.15 10.59
N GLN A 507 -36.62 4.19 11.37
CA GLN A 507 -35.34 4.93 11.32
C GLN A 507 -34.90 5.24 9.88
N PHE A 508 -35.76 5.91 9.12
CA PHE A 508 -35.46 6.35 7.75
C PHE A 508 -34.29 7.35 7.75
N SER A 509 -33.44 7.26 6.73
CA SER A 509 -32.51 8.33 6.38
C SER A 509 -33.27 9.59 5.93
N PRO A 510 -32.65 10.79 6.02
CA PRO A 510 -33.26 12.01 5.51
C PRO A 510 -33.58 11.92 4.01
N GLU A 511 -32.81 11.15 3.24
CA GLU A 511 -33.09 10.88 1.83
C GLU A 511 -34.34 10.02 1.61
N GLU A 512 -34.52 8.94 2.38
CA GLU A 512 -35.71 8.08 2.30
C GLU A 512 -36.97 8.87 2.68
N LEU A 513 -36.90 9.68 3.75
CA LEU A 513 -37.99 10.57 4.14
C LEU A 513 -38.30 11.61 3.05
N GLN A 514 -37.28 12.23 2.44
CA GLN A 514 -37.47 13.13 1.30
C GLN A 514 -38.06 12.42 0.08
N LYS A 515 -37.60 11.22 -0.27
CA LYS A 515 -38.14 10.39 -1.37
C LYS A 515 -39.62 10.07 -1.13
N CYS A 516 -40.02 9.71 0.09
CA CYS A 516 -41.42 9.49 0.44
C CYS A 516 -42.26 10.77 0.35
N GLN A 517 -41.77 11.91 0.86
CA GLN A 517 -42.45 13.21 0.76
C GLN A 517 -42.59 13.71 -0.69
N GLN A 518 -41.56 13.52 -1.51
CA GLN A 518 -41.57 13.86 -2.94
C GLN A 518 -42.55 12.96 -3.71
N ALA A 519 -42.55 11.65 -3.46
CA ALA A 519 -43.49 10.72 -4.07
C ALA A 519 -44.96 11.00 -3.69
N TYR A 520 -45.21 11.44 -2.45
CA TYR A 520 -46.54 11.88 -2.02
C TYR A 520 -46.97 13.19 -2.68
N ARG A 521 -46.11 14.22 -2.73
CA ARG A 521 -46.40 15.49 -3.42
C ARG A 521 -46.65 15.29 -4.91
N ALA A 522 -45.81 14.51 -5.59
CA ALA A 522 -45.99 14.15 -6.99
C ALA A 522 -47.27 13.32 -7.28
N TYR A 523 -47.91 12.77 -6.25
CA TYR A 523 -49.24 12.12 -6.35
C TYR A 523 -50.38 13.11 -6.05
N ALA A 524 -50.18 14.06 -5.14
CA ALA A 524 -51.14 15.12 -4.82
C ALA A 524 -51.25 16.17 -5.94
N ASP A 525 -50.15 16.50 -6.62
CA ASP A 525 -50.09 17.52 -7.68
C ASP A 525 -50.64 17.05 -9.05
N VAL A 526 -51.23 15.85 -9.14
CA VAL A 526 -51.88 15.36 -10.37
C VAL A 526 -53.29 15.99 -10.51
N PRO A 527 -53.54 16.88 -11.49
CA PRO A 527 -54.78 17.66 -11.49
C PRO A 527 -56.03 16.82 -11.76
N ALA A 528 -57.06 17.01 -10.94
CA ALA A 528 -58.39 16.44 -11.17
C ALA A 528 -59.09 17.16 -12.33
N SER A 529 -58.82 16.74 -13.56
CA SER A 529 -59.48 17.25 -14.78
C SER A 529 -59.97 16.12 -15.68
N LEU A 530 -61.13 15.55 -15.31
CA LEU A 530 -62.33 15.53 -16.16
C LEU A 530 -63.51 14.83 -15.45
N THR A 531 -64.71 15.25 -15.83
CA THR A 531 -66.04 14.64 -15.54
C THR A 531 -66.38 14.30 -14.08
N THR A 532 -67.27 15.12 -13.53
CA THR A 532 -68.26 14.74 -12.51
C THR A 532 -68.92 13.38 -12.80
N ASP A 533 -68.95 12.48 -11.82
CA ASP A 533 -70.17 12.27 -11.04
C ASP A 533 -70.02 11.33 -9.83
N SER A 534 -70.59 11.74 -8.69
CA SER A 534 -70.96 10.94 -7.52
C SER A 534 -69.87 10.19 -6.71
N SER A 535 -70.16 10.02 -5.41
CA SER A 535 -69.41 9.23 -4.41
C SER A 535 -67.95 9.64 -4.12
N ALA A 536 -67.69 10.00 -2.87
CA ALA A 536 -66.33 10.13 -2.34
C ALA A 536 -65.74 8.72 -2.08
N SER A 537 -65.20 8.10 -3.13
CA SER A 537 -64.53 6.80 -3.03
C SER A 537 -63.02 6.98 -2.80
N SER A 538 -62.54 6.53 -1.64
CA SER A 538 -61.14 6.62 -1.23
C SER A 538 -60.21 5.97 -2.27
N ARG A 539 -59.33 6.76 -2.90
CA ARG A 539 -58.40 6.27 -3.93
C ARG A 539 -57.30 5.42 -3.32
N SER A 540 -57.63 4.15 -3.07
CA SER A 540 -56.76 3.14 -2.49
C SER A 540 -55.44 2.98 -3.24
N LEU A 541 -54.33 3.02 -2.50
CA LEU A 541 -52.97 2.81 -3.01
C LEU A 541 -52.77 1.44 -3.68
N PHE A 542 -53.64 0.47 -3.40
CA PHE A 542 -53.55 -0.89 -3.92
C PHE A 542 -53.87 -1.04 -5.42
N SER A 543 -54.39 -0.01 -6.09
CA SER A 543 -54.66 -0.02 -7.55
C SER A 543 -53.43 -0.21 -8.45
N ARG A 544 -52.22 -0.34 -7.88
CA ARG A 544 -50.97 -0.65 -8.59
C ARG A 544 -50.56 -2.13 -8.55
N PHE A 545 -51.16 -2.96 -7.69
CA PHE A 545 -50.82 -4.38 -7.58
C PHE A 545 -51.66 -5.23 -8.54
N SER A 546 -51.34 -5.18 -9.83
CA SER A 546 -51.77 -6.20 -10.77
C SER A 546 -50.97 -7.48 -10.50
N PHE A 547 -51.55 -8.42 -9.77
CA PHE A 547 -51.00 -9.78 -9.70
C PHE A 547 -51.14 -10.46 -11.07
N SER A 548 -50.04 -11.03 -11.55
CA SER A 548 -49.90 -11.88 -12.73
C SER A 548 -49.13 -13.14 -12.35
#